data_AF-A0A6J1MKD8-F1
#
_entry.id   AF-A0A6J1MKD8-F1
#
_cell.length_a   1.000
_cell.length_b   1.000
_cell.length_c   1.000
_cell.angle_alpha   90.00
_cell.angle_beta   90.00
_cell.angle_gamma   90.00
#
_symmetry.space_group_name_H-M   'P 1'
#
loop_
_entity.id
_entity.type
_entity.pdbx_description
1 polymer ?
#
loop_
_entity_poly.entity_id
_entity_poly.type
_entity_poly.pdbx_seq_one_letter_code
_entity_poly.pdbx_strand_id
1 'polypeptide(L)'
;MTNLQRWLFYATLFAVPYLAIVMGTVQTAFTTKYLLHIQLLPLLLLILFGIYSAWTVLYRTFTFNDCPEAAKELQAEILEARKDLIAKGFKFRD
;
A
#
# COMPACT_ATOMS: atom_id res chain seq x y z
N MET A 1 13.14 -9.96 -17.80
CA MET A 1 12.33 -8.74 -17.54
C MET A 1 12.31 -8.50 -16.05
N THR A 2 13.02 -7.48 -15.55
CA THR A 2 12.98 -7.14 -14.11
C THR A 2 11.66 -6.45 -13.78
N ASN A 3 11.23 -6.48 -12.50
CA ASN A 3 10.02 -5.76 -12.07
C ASN A 3 10.10 -4.27 -12.39
N LEU A 4 11.30 -3.66 -12.28
CA LEU A 4 11.54 -2.26 -12.62
C LEU A 4 11.27 -1.98 -14.11
N GLN A 5 11.76 -2.83 -15.00
CA GLN A 5 11.55 -2.67 -16.44
C GLN A 5 10.05 -2.73 -16.81
N ARG A 6 9.28 -3.59 -16.13
CA ARG A 6 7.83 -3.70 -16.33
C ARG A 6 7.10 -2.42 -15.90
N TRP A 7 7.44 -1.87 -14.75
CA TRP A 7 6.85 -0.61 -14.27
C TRP A 7 7.22 0.59 -15.14
N LEU A 8 8.47 0.68 -15.58
CA LEU A 8 8.89 1.72 -16.53
C LEU A 8 8.10 1.65 -17.82
N PHE A 9 7.89 0.45 -18.37
CA PHE A 9 7.11 0.29 -19.59
C PHE A 9 5.68 0.82 -19.44
N TYR A 10 4.98 0.48 -18.33
CA TYR A 10 3.64 1.00 -18.06
C TYR A 10 3.63 2.52 -17.86
N ALA A 11 4.62 3.06 -17.14
CA ALA A 11 4.75 4.49 -16.93
C ALA A 11 4.96 5.24 -18.26
N THR A 12 5.83 4.75 -19.14
CA THR A 12 6.07 5.35 -20.46
C THR A 12 4.83 5.27 -21.35
N LEU A 13 4.13 4.13 -21.36
CA LEU A 13 2.92 3.93 -22.15
C LEU A 13 1.83 4.96 -21.79
N PHE A 14 1.74 5.34 -20.52
CA PHE A 14 0.82 6.35 -20.04
C PHE A 14 1.33 7.79 -20.22
N ALA A 15 2.61 8.04 -19.91
CA ALA A 15 3.19 9.37 -19.92
C ALA A 15 3.31 9.96 -21.33
N VAL A 16 3.62 9.16 -22.34
CA VAL A 16 3.83 9.65 -23.72
C VAL A 16 2.55 10.26 -24.30
N PRO A 17 1.38 9.59 -24.33
CA PRO A 17 0.14 10.21 -24.80
C PRO A 17 -0.29 11.40 -23.94
N TYR A 18 -0.13 11.30 -22.61
CA TYR A 18 -0.50 12.36 -21.69
C TYR A 18 0.26 13.66 -21.95
N LEU A 19 1.60 13.57 -22.04
CA LEU A 19 2.45 14.72 -22.31
C LEU A 19 2.22 15.28 -23.71
N ALA A 20 1.99 14.43 -24.72
CA ALA A 20 1.67 14.88 -26.08
C ALA A 20 0.40 15.77 -26.10
N ILE A 21 -0.62 15.38 -25.33
CA ILE A 21 -1.88 16.14 -25.18
C ILE A 21 -1.65 17.44 -24.40
N VAL A 22 -0.95 17.40 -23.26
CA VAL A 22 -0.71 18.58 -22.42
C VAL A 22 0.17 19.62 -23.11
N MET A 23 1.17 19.19 -23.88
CA MET A 23 2.02 20.08 -24.68
C MET A 23 1.32 20.62 -25.94
N GLY A 24 0.08 20.23 -26.21
CA GLY A 24 -0.69 20.72 -27.36
C GLY A 24 -0.18 20.23 -28.71
N THR A 25 0.63 19.16 -28.75
CA THR A 25 1.12 18.56 -30.00
C THR A 25 0.00 17.85 -30.77
N VAL A 26 -1.03 17.38 -30.05
CA VAL A 26 -2.23 16.76 -30.62
C VAL A 26 -3.46 17.52 -30.14
N GLN A 27 -3.98 18.39 -30.99
CA GLN A 27 -5.18 19.18 -30.70
C GLN A 27 -6.36 18.66 -31.54
N THR A 28 -7.27 17.96 -30.87
CA THR A 28 -8.59 17.63 -31.44
C THR A 28 -9.66 18.49 -30.76
N ALA A 29 -10.82 18.70 -31.40
CA ALA A 29 -11.90 19.52 -30.86
C ALA A 29 -12.40 19.07 -29.47
N PHE A 30 -12.25 17.78 -29.13
CA PHE A 30 -12.57 17.25 -27.81
C PHE A 30 -11.49 17.57 -26.77
N THR A 31 -10.22 17.45 -27.14
CA THR A 31 -9.09 17.69 -26.25
C THR A 31 -9.05 19.14 -25.76
N THR A 32 -9.31 20.12 -26.63
CA THR A 32 -9.37 21.54 -26.25
C THR A 32 -10.55 21.85 -25.32
N LYS A 33 -11.69 21.18 -25.48
CA LYS A 33 -12.86 21.37 -24.60
C LYS A 33 -12.63 20.85 -23.17
N TYR A 34 -11.90 19.75 -23.03
CA TYR A 34 -11.68 19.08 -21.73
C TYR A 34 -10.24 19.21 -21.21
N LEU A 35 -9.44 20.14 -21.76
CA LEU A 35 -8.02 20.28 -21.45
C LEU A 35 -7.75 20.44 -19.95
N LEU A 36 -8.58 21.22 -19.24
CA LEU A 36 -8.48 21.38 -17.78
C LEU A 36 -8.65 20.06 -17.01
N HIS A 37 -9.59 19.22 -17.42
CA HIS A 37 -9.83 17.91 -16.79
C HIS A 37 -8.66 16.97 -17.05
N ILE A 38 -8.12 16.99 -18.27
CA ILE A 38 -6.96 16.19 -18.64
C ILE A 38 -5.74 16.63 -17.84
N GLN A 39 -5.50 17.93 -17.68
CA GLN A 39 -4.38 18.45 -16.90
C GLN A 39 -4.48 18.07 -15.41
N LEU A 40 -5.69 17.99 -14.85
CA LEU A 40 -5.94 17.59 -13.46
C LEU A 40 -5.95 16.06 -13.24
N LEU A 41 -5.98 15.27 -14.31
CA LEU A 41 -6.04 13.80 -14.27
C LEU A 41 -4.97 13.16 -13.37
N PRO A 42 -3.67 13.51 -13.43
CA PRO A 42 -2.67 12.92 -12.53
C PRO A 42 -2.92 13.23 -11.06
N LEU A 43 -3.43 14.43 -10.75
CA LEU A 43 -3.79 14.79 -9.38
C LEU A 43 -4.98 13.96 -8.89
N LEU A 44 -5.99 13.76 -9.74
CA LEU A 44 -7.15 12.92 -9.42
C LEU A 44 -6.72 11.46 -9.18
N LEU A 45 -5.81 10.93 -10.00
CA LEU A 45 -5.27 9.57 -9.80
C LEU A 45 -4.54 9.44 -8.46
N LEU A 46 -3.75 10.44 -8.07
CA LEU A 46 -3.06 10.45 -6.77
C LEU A 46 -4.05 10.47 -5.60
N ILE A 47 -5.10 11.29 -5.68
CA ILE A 47 -6.14 11.37 -4.64
C ILE A 47 -6.87 10.02 -4.53
N LEU A 48 -7.30 9.43 -5.65
CA LEU A 48 -7.97 8.13 -5.66
C LEU A 48 -7.08 7.03 -5.09
N PHE A 49 -5.80 7.00 -5.47
CA PHE A 49 -4.83 6.07 -4.93
C PHE A 49 -4.63 6.25 -3.41
N GLY A 50 -4.57 7.50 -2.95
CA GLY A 50 -4.48 7.83 -1.52
C GLY A 50 -5.69 7.33 -0.73
N ILE A 51 -6.90 7.62 -1.22
CA ILE A 51 -8.15 7.14 -0.59
C ILE A 51 -8.19 5.62 -0.57
N TYR A 52 -7.89 4.96 -1.68
CA TYR A 52 -7.87 3.50 -1.77
C TYR A 52 -6.86 2.88 -0.80
N SER A 53 -5.67 3.46 -0.70
CA SER A 53 -4.61 3.00 0.21
C SER A 53 -5.04 3.16 1.67
N ALA A 54 -5.56 4.33 2.03
CA ALA A 54 -6.05 4.60 3.38
C ALA A 54 -7.21 3.66 3.75
N TRP A 55 -8.17 3.49 2.84
CA TRP A 55 -9.30 2.58 3.02
C TRP A 55 -8.83 1.13 3.22
N THR A 56 -7.86 0.67 2.43
CA THR A 56 -7.33 -0.69 2.53
C THR A 56 -6.64 -0.94 3.87
N VAL A 57 -5.82 0.01 4.33
CA VAL A 57 -5.17 -0.09 5.64
C VAL A 57 -6.22 -0.09 6.74
N LEU A 58 -7.15 0.87 6.72
CA LEU A 58 -8.18 1.01 7.74
C LEU A 58 -9.07 -0.23 7.83
N TYR A 59 -9.53 -0.74 6.68
CA TYR A 59 -10.34 -1.94 6.60
C TYR A 59 -9.59 -3.17 7.15
N ARG A 60 -8.32 -3.36 6.77
CA ARG A 60 -7.51 -4.48 7.26
C ARG A 60 -7.23 -4.39 8.76
N THR A 61 -6.97 -3.19 9.27
CA THR A 61 -6.77 -2.98 10.71
C THR A 61 -8.07 -3.24 11.48
N PHE A 62 -9.22 -2.72 11.03
CA PHE A 62 -10.49 -2.97 11.70
C PHE A 62 -10.98 -4.41 11.60
N THR A 63 -10.65 -5.11 10.52
CA THR A 63 -11.02 -6.53 10.32
C THR A 63 -10.00 -7.48 10.92
N PHE A 64 -8.94 -6.97 11.58
CA PHE A 64 -8.04 -7.82 12.33
C PHE A 64 -8.79 -8.36 13.55
N ASN A 65 -9.28 -9.59 13.44
CA ASN A 65 -10.04 -10.24 14.51
C ASN A 65 -9.12 -10.45 15.70
N ASP A 66 -9.41 -9.79 16.82
CA ASP A 66 -8.72 -10.07 18.07
C ASP A 66 -8.94 -11.55 18.41
N CYS A 67 -7.86 -12.31 18.49
CA CYS A 67 -7.90 -13.71 18.90
C CYS A 67 -7.44 -13.82 20.36
N PRO A 68 -8.33 -13.54 21.34
CA PRO A 68 -7.94 -13.52 22.75
C PRO A 68 -7.48 -14.88 23.23
N GLU A 69 -7.99 -15.98 22.65
CA GLU A 69 -7.59 -17.33 23.00
C GLU A 69 -6.16 -17.64 22.56
N ALA A 70 -5.76 -17.27 21.33
CA ALA A 70 -4.37 -17.42 20.89
C ALA A 70 -3.40 -16.59 21.75
N ALA A 71 -3.81 -15.40 22.20
CA ALA A 71 -3.01 -14.59 23.11
C ALA A 71 -2.82 -15.26 24.48
N LYS A 72 -3.87 -15.91 25.02
CA LYS A 72 -3.79 -16.65 26.29
C LYS A 72 -2.93 -17.90 26.16
N GLU A 73 -3.09 -18.67 25.08
CA GLU A 73 -2.29 -19.86 24.79
C GLU A 73 -0.81 -19.51 24.70
N LEU A 74 -0.47 -18.46 23.93
CA LEU A 74 0.91 -17.96 23.82
C LEU A 74 1.49 -17.52 25.17
N GLN A 75 0.69 -16.87 26.03
CA GLN A 75 1.12 -16.49 27.38
C GLN A 75 1.40 -17.72 28.25
N ALA A 76 0.59 -18.77 28.15
CA ALA A 76 0.80 -20.02 28.87
C ALA A 76 2.10 -20.71 28.45
N GLU A 77 2.37 -20.79 27.14
CA GLU A 77 3.62 -21.32 26.59
C GLU A 77 4.84 -20.53 27.08
N ILE A 78 4.75 -19.20 27.13
CA ILE A 78 5.83 -18.33 27.65
C ILE A 78 6.11 -18.65 29.13
N LEU A 79 5.05 -18.85 29.94
CA LEU A 79 5.20 -19.18 31.35
C LEU A 79 5.85 -20.56 31.54
N GLU A 80 5.47 -21.54 30.73
CA GLU A 80 6.05 -22.88 30.77
C GLU A 80 7.54 -22.86 30.34
N ALA A 81 7.85 -22.20 29.22
CA ALA A 81 9.22 -22.03 28.75
C ALA A 81 10.10 -21.30 29.77
N ARG A 82 9.56 -20.28 30.46
CA ARG A 82 10.28 -19.61 31.56
C ARG A 82 10.56 -20.56 32.71
N LYS A 83 9.62 -21.41 33.11
CA LYS A 83 9.83 -22.40 34.19
C LYS A 83 10.92 -23.40 33.81
N ASP A 84 10.90 -23.92 32.59
CA ASP A 84 11.92 -24.85 32.08
C ASP A 84 13.32 -24.19 32.04
N LEU A 85 13.39 -22.94 31.61
CA LEU A 85 14.66 -22.18 31.59
C LEU A 85 15.17 -21.86 33.00
N ILE A 86 14.29 -21.57 33.97
CA ILE A 86 14.67 -21.41 35.38
C ILE A 86 15.18 -22.74 35.95
N ALA A 87 14.52 -23.86 35.64
CA ALA A 87 14.97 -25.19 36.04
C ALA A 87 16.35 -25.54 35.46
N LYS A 88 16.67 -25.01 34.27
CA LYS A 88 17.99 -25.10 33.64
C LYS A 88 19.02 -24.09 34.17
N GLY A 89 18.66 -23.26 35.15
CA GLY A 89 19.57 -22.32 35.83
C GLY A 89 19.65 -20.93 35.22
N PHE A 90 18.80 -20.58 34.25
CA PHE A 90 18.75 -19.24 33.67
C PHE A 90 17.98 -18.28 34.59
N LYS A 91 18.52 -17.06 34.77
CA LYS A 91 17.85 -15.98 35.50
C LYS A 91 17.32 -14.95 34.51
N PHE A 92 16.01 -14.72 34.54
CA PHE A 92 15.39 -13.64 33.78
C PHE A 92 15.55 -12.34 34.56
N ARG A 93 15.86 -11.25 33.86
CA ARG A 93 15.82 -9.90 34.42
C ARG A 93 14.40 -9.36 34.22
N ASP A 94 13.85 -8.75 35.27
CA ASP A 94 12.55 -8.07 35.25
C ASP A 94 12.55 -6.89 34.26
#